data_AF-A0A0F9F9I0-F1
#
_entry.id   AF-A0A0F9F9I0-F1
#
_cell.length_a   1.000
_cell.length_b   1.000
_cell.length_c   1.000
_cell.angle_alpha   90.00
_cell.angle_beta   90.00
_cell.angle_gamma   90.00
#
_symmetry.space_group_name_H-M   'P 1'
#
loop_
_entity.id
_entity.type
_entity.pdbx_description
1 polymer ?
#
loop_
_entity_poly.entity_id
_entity_poly.type
_entity_poly.pdbx_seq_one_letter_code
_entity_poly.pdbx_strand_id
1 'polypeptide(L)' 'MTPKYKHDCEECIFLGSYNDCDLYFCQPSKSTPTIIVRRGDGADYQSGFVFEDSCEELAVAATIIRFRIKKGGTT' A
#
# COMPACT_ATOMS: atom_id res chain seq x y z
N MET A 1 -13.70 -6.58 -1.52
CA MET A 1 -13.41 -5.43 -2.41
C MET A 1 -12.37 -5.87 -3.41
N THR A 2 -12.45 -5.37 -4.64
CA THR A 2 -11.48 -5.61 -5.71
C THR A 2 -10.78 -4.29 -6.05
N PRO A 3 -9.49 -4.30 -6.39
CA PRO A 3 -8.79 -3.10 -6.82
C PRO A 3 -9.44 -2.49 -8.07
N LYS A 4 -9.41 -1.16 -8.18
CA LYS A 4 -9.87 -0.38 -9.33
C LYS A 4 -8.89 -0.44 -10.51
N TYR A 5 -7.59 -0.43 -10.21
CA TYR A 5 -6.53 -0.33 -11.21
C TYR A 5 -5.69 -1.61 -11.28
N LYS A 6 -5.22 -1.96 -12.49
CA LYS A 6 -4.38 -3.15 -12.67
C LYS A 6 -3.04 -2.94 -11.99
N HIS A 7 -2.65 -3.89 -11.14
CA HIS A 7 -1.30 -3.96 -10.59
C HIS A 7 -0.60 -5.22 -11.06
N ASP A 8 0.63 -5.04 -11.53
CA ASP A 8 1.49 -6.02 -12.20
C ASP A 8 2.53 -6.65 -11.26
N CYS A 9 2.44 -6.41 -9.96
CA CYS A 9 3.28 -7.05 -8.95
C CYS A 9 2.48 -8.09 -8.16
N GLU A 10 2.88 -9.36 -8.26
CA GLU A 10 2.23 -10.48 -7.56
C GLU A 10 2.47 -10.47 -6.04
N GLU A 11 3.55 -9.81 -5.58
CA GLU A 11 3.88 -9.66 -4.16
C GLU A 11 3.13 -8.49 -3.49
N CYS A 12 2.38 -7.70 -4.26
CA CYS A 12 1.61 -6.59 -3.72
C CYS A 12 0.25 -7.03 -3.18
N ILE A 13 0.02 -6.68 -1.91
CA ILE A 13 -1.21 -6.98 -1.20
C ILE A 13 -2.13 -5.76 -1.26
N PHE A 14 -3.30 -5.93 -1.84
CA PHE A 14 -4.34 -4.90 -1.82
C PHE A 14 -4.83 -4.65 -0.39
N LEU A 15 -4.76 -3.40 0.05
CA LEU A 15 -5.15 -2.99 1.40
C LEU A 15 -6.59 -2.49 1.44
N GLY A 16 -7.05 -1.88 0.34
CA GLY A 16 -8.36 -1.23 0.20
C GLY A 16 -8.26 -0.03 -0.75
N SER A 17 -9.36 0.73 -0.86
CA SER A 17 -9.38 1.98 -1.63
C SER A 17 -9.71 3.16 -0.71
N TYR A 18 -9.09 4.32 -0.97
CA TYR A 18 -9.27 5.56 -0.21
C TYR A 18 -9.06 6.77 -1.13
N ASN A 19 -9.89 7.81 -1.04
CA ASN A 19 -9.84 9.00 -1.92
C ASN A 19 -9.70 8.65 -3.41
N ASP A 20 -10.53 7.72 -3.88
CA ASP A 20 -10.48 7.16 -5.23
C ASP A 20 -9.19 6.46 -5.66
N CYS A 21 -8.21 6.34 -4.77
CA CYS A 21 -6.97 5.63 -5.00
C CYS A 21 -7.05 4.19 -4.48
N ASP A 22 -6.29 3.28 -5.08
CA ASP A 22 -6.04 1.95 -4.53
C ASP A 22 -4.78 1.94 -3.67
N LEU A 23 -4.87 1.31 -2.52
CA LEU A 23 -3.78 1.20 -1.55
C LEU A 23 -3.20 -0.21 -1.59
N TYR A 24 -1.88 -0.31 -1.67
CA TYR A 24 -1.17 -1.58 -1.64
C TYR A 24 0.00 -1.55 -0.65
N PHE A 25 0.41 -2.74 -0.23
CA PHE A 25 1.66 -2.98 0.46
C PHE A 25 2.44 -4.05 -0.29
N CYS A 26 3.71 -3.76 -0.55
CA CYS A 26 4.65 -4.68 -1.16
C CYS A 26 5.73 -5.02 -0.15
N GLN A 27 5.98 -6.30 0.08
CA GLN A 27 7.13 -6.76 0.86
C GLN A 27 7.83 -7.90 0.12
N PRO A 28 8.62 -7.58 -0.91
CA PRO A 28 9.41 -8.59 -1.61
C PRO A 28 10.41 -9.21 -0.64
N SER A 29 10.69 -10.50 -0.82
CA SER A 29 11.61 -11.26 0.04
C SER A 29 13.02 -10.66 0.19
N LYS A 30 13.42 -9.75 -0.71
CA LYS A 30 14.76 -9.14 -0.77
C LYS A 30 14.76 -7.61 -0.87
N SER A 31 13.62 -6.95 -0.66
CA SER A 31 13.51 -5.50 -0.82
C SER A 31 12.86 -4.84 0.38
N THR A 32 13.13 -3.54 0.53
CA THR A 32 12.52 -2.75 1.59
C THR A 32 10.99 -2.74 1.44
N PRO A 33 10.24 -3.06 2.51
CA PRO A 33 8.79 -2.97 2.50
C PRO A 33 8.34 -1.59 2.02
N THR A 34 7.33 -1.56 1.17
CA THR A 34 6.89 -0.34 0.49
C THR A 34 5.36 -0.27 0.49
N ILE A 35 4.82 0.89 0.86
CA ILE A 35 3.42 1.24 0.66
C ILE A 35 3.25 1.92 -0.69
N ILE A 36 2.12 1.69 -1.34
CA ILE A 36 1.84 2.18 -2.69
C ILE A 36 0.42 2.75 -2.71
N VAL A 37 0.27 3.91 -3.33
CA VAL A 37 -1.00 4.55 -3.68
C VAL A 37 -1.07 4.62 -5.18
N ARG A 38 -2.05 3.96 -5.78
CA ARG A 38 -2.30 3.97 -7.22
C ARG A 38 -3.51 4.83 -7.54
N ARG A 39 -3.30 5.85 -8.38
CA ARG A 39 -4.29 6.88 -8.75
C ARG A 39 -4.91 6.62 -10.13
N GLY A 40 -4.27 5.76 -10.94
CA GLY A 40 -4.65 5.46 -12.30
C GLY A 40 -4.07 4.15 -12.83
N ASP A 41 -4.32 3.87 -14.10
CA ASP A 41 -3.65 2.80 -14.84
C ASP A 41 -2.20 3.20 -15.21
N GLY A 42 -1.36 2.22 -15.54
CA GLY A 42 0.02 2.49 -15.97
C GLY A 42 0.93 2.94 -14.83
N ALA A 43 1.68 4.04 -15.00
CA ALA A 43 2.69 4.52 -14.05
C ALA A 43 2.16 5.57 -13.05
N ASP A 44 0.84 5.75 -12.95
CA ASP A 44 0.24 6.75 -12.07
C ASP A 44 0.09 6.23 -10.62
N TYR A 45 1.22 6.26 -9.91
CA TYR A 45 1.30 5.85 -8.51
C TYR A 45 2.37 6.62 -7.73
N GLN A 46 2.22 6.65 -6.41
CA GLN A 46 3.23 7.11 -5.46
C GLN A 46 3.55 5.98 -4.48
N SER A 47 4.82 5.79 -4.13
CA SER A 47 5.24 4.68 -3.28
C SER A 47 6.38 5.03 -2.34
N GLY A 48 6.37 4.43 -1.15
CA GLY A 48 7.46 4.50 -0.17
C GLY A 48 7.00 5.07 1.17
N PHE A 49 7.49 4.47 2.26
CA PHE A 49 7.23 4.96 3.62
C PHE A 49 7.84 6.35 3.87
N VAL A 50 8.90 6.71 3.16
CA VAL A 50 9.54 8.04 3.28
C VAL A 50 8.61 9.20 2.91
N PHE A 51 7.51 8.92 2.21
CA PHE A 51 6.52 9.92 1.80
C PHE A 51 5.20 9.85 2.58
N GLU A 52 5.17 9.13 3.72
CA GLU A 52 3.93 8.97 4.49
C GLU A 52 3.40 10.31 5.02
N ASP A 53 4.29 11.21 5.45
CA ASP A 53 3.89 12.50 6.00
C ASP A 53 3.52 13.53 4.93
N SER A 54 3.83 13.26 3.66
CA SER A 54 3.57 14.17 2.53
C SER A 54 2.36 13.75 1.67
N CYS A 55 1.73 12.63 1.97
CA CYS A 55 0.62 12.07 1.19
C CYS A 55 -0.35 11.31 2.10
N GLU A 56 -1.56 11.85 2.25
CA GLU A 56 -2.58 11.29 3.13
C GLU A 56 -2.91 9.83 2.79
N GLU A 57 -3.01 9.50 1.50
CA GLU A 57 -3.29 8.13 1.06
C GLU A 57 -2.17 7.16 1.47
N LEU A 58 -0.91 7.60 1.47
CA LEU A 58 0.22 6.81 1.94
C LEU A 58 0.17 6.65 3.47
N ALA A 59 -0.16 7.70 4.22
CA ALA A 59 -0.36 7.62 5.66
C ALA A 59 -1.45 6.61 6.04
N VAL A 60 -2.54 6.55 5.28
CA VAL A 60 -3.62 5.55 5.46
C VAL A 60 -3.09 4.14 5.20
N ALA A 61 -2.39 3.91 4.09
CA ALA A 61 -1.77 2.61 3.79
C ALA A 61 -0.81 2.16 4.91
N ALA A 62 0.05 3.08 5.38
CA ALA A 62 0.98 2.83 6.48
C ALA A 62 0.24 2.46 7.78
N THR A 63 -0.83 3.19 8.09
CA THR A 63 -1.67 2.97 9.27
C THR A 63 -2.30 1.57 9.23
N ILE A 64 -2.90 1.17 8.10
CA ILE A 64 -3.48 -0.17 7.92
C ILE A 64 -2.43 -1.25 8.21
N ILE A 65 -1.24 -1.12 7.64
CA ILE A 65 -0.15 -2.09 7.85
C ILE A 65 0.30 -2.14 9.31
N ARG A 66 0.52 -0.99 9.95
CA ARG A 66 0.89 -0.92 11.37
C ARG A 66 -0.16 -1.59 12.27
N PHE A 67 -1.44 -1.43 11.97
CA PHE A 67 -2.52 -2.12 12.68
C PHE A 67 -2.54 -3.63 12.41
N ARG A 68 -2.35 -4.06 11.16
CA ARG A 68 -2.30 -5.48 10.79
C ARG A 68 -1.12 -6.20 11.44
N ILE A 69 0.08 -5.61 11.44
CA ILE A 69 1.27 -6.16 12.10
C ILE A 69 1.06 -6.26 13.62
N LYS A 70 0.52 -5.21 14.25
CA LYS A 70 0.24 -5.23 15.70
C LYS A 70 -0.75 -6.32 16.11
N LYS A 71 -1.67 -6.72 15.23
CA LYS A 71 -2.59 -7.84 15.49
C LYS A 71 -2.03 -9.22 15.13
N GLY A 72 -0.94 -9.29 14.34
CA GLY A 72 -0.23 -10.53 14.03
C GLY A 72 0.81 -10.93 15.09
N GLY A 73 1.09 -10.06 16.07
CA GLY A 73 1.98 -10.32 17.19
C GLY A 73 1.23 -10.77 18.44
N THR A 74 0.69 -11.99 18.44
CA THR A 74 0.31 -12.70 19.67
C THR A 74 0.65 -14.17 19.53
N THR A 75 1.66 -14.58 20.32
CA THR A 75 2.14 -15.93 20.70
C THR A 75 2.54 -16.89 19.59
#